data_AF-A0A0L0FAE4-F1
#
_entry.id   AF-A0A0L0FAE4-F1
#
_cell.length_a   1.000
_cell.length_b   1.000
_cell.length_c   1.000
_cell.angle_alpha   90.00
_cell.angle_beta   90.00
_cell.angle_gamma   90.00
#
_symmetry.space_group_name_H-M   'P 1'
#
loop_
_entity.id
_entity.type
_entity.pdbx_description
1 polymer ?
#
loop_
_entity_poly.entity_id
_entity_poly.type
_entity_poly.pdbx_seq_one_letter_code
_entity_poly.pdbx_strand_id
1 'polypeptide(L)'
;MNGNSITKASLQFTFKSLNRGLPFKTTIGPDAPWIVYQVQNAANYLLEAHTIVCDSTQELTGLMNDPNRELYSHLEQGREYVCQIMDKIMLNLNHAKDQLVRSERRTLQQSCTEYINMNVYRPSLPDGLVIDFRVDYGSLIMTTYALSPLTSAPVQPRIHQTEHRGRWFECDEVIDLEMSIPALGESLARINSCYEMCQRFKDNLNSLVIKGMR
;
A
#
# COMPACT_ATOMS: atom_id res chain seq x y z
N MET A 1 12.24 2.52 8.34
CA MET A 1 11.65 1.71 7.24
C MET A 1 12.62 1.74 6.07
N ASN A 2 12.87 0.59 5.43
CA ASN A 2 13.68 0.49 4.22
C ASN A 2 12.82 -0.13 3.12
N GLY A 3 12.47 0.66 2.10
CA GLY A 3 11.47 0.25 1.10
C GLY A 3 10.14 -0.14 1.75
N ASN A 4 9.63 -1.33 1.43
CA ASN A 4 8.42 -1.91 2.01
C ASN A 4 8.61 -2.57 3.39
N SER A 5 9.82 -2.54 3.97
CA SER A 5 10.16 -3.34 5.16
C SER A 5 10.46 -2.47 6.38
N ILE A 6 9.86 -2.79 7.52
CA ILE A 6 10.23 -2.23 8.83
C ILE A 6 11.35 -3.12 9.39
N THR A 7 12.59 -2.69 9.18
CA THR A 7 13.81 -3.42 9.58
C THR A 7 14.30 -3.06 10.98
N LYS A 8 13.85 -1.93 11.53
CA LYS A 8 14.20 -1.46 12.87
C LYS A 8 13.01 -0.72 13.47
N ALA A 9 12.56 -1.16 14.63
CA ALA A 9 11.59 -0.46 15.45
C ALA A 9 11.87 -0.76 16.93
N SER A 10 11.71 0.24 17.81
CA SER A 10 11.73 0.06 19.26
C SER A 10 10.40 0.54 19.80
N LEU A 11 9.71 -0.35 20.51
CA LEU A 11 8.33 -0.15 20.91
C LEU A 11 8.22 -0.31 22.42
N GLN A 12 7.50 0.61 23.05
CA GLN A 12 7.17 0.55 24.47
C GLN A 12 5.67 0.78 24.64
N PHE A 13 5.03 -0.12 25.37
CA PHE A 13 3.59 -0.12 25.59
C PHE A 13 3.28 -0.08 27.08
N THR A 14 2.16 0.53 27.44
CA THR A 14 1.67 0.54 28.83
C THR A 14 0.15 0.51 28.78
N PHE A 15 -0.43 -0.63 29.09
CA PHE A 15 -1.87 -0.85 29.12
C PHE A 15 -2.28 -1.31 30.50
N LYS A 16 -3.40 -0.82 31.03
CA LYS A 16 -3.87 -1.22 32.38
C LYS A 16 -4.26 -2.70 32.43
N SER A 17 -4.85 -3.23 31.35
CA SER A 17 -5.30 -4.62 31.26
C SER A 17 -4.15 -5.61 31.05
N LEU A 18 -2.99 -5.15 30.55
CA LEU A 18 -1.82 -6.00 30.29
C LEU A 18 -0.73 -5.80 31.34
N ASN A 19 -0.06 -6.91 31.68
CA ASN A 19 1.15 -6.89 32.52
C ASN A 19 1.01 -6.05 33.82
N ARG A 20 -0.20 -6.01 34.39
CA ARG A 20 -0.54 -5.21 35.60
C ARG A 20 -0.20 -3.72 35.46
N GLY A 21 -0.28 -3.16 34.25
CA GLY A 21 0.06 -1.75 34.00
C GLY A 21 1.55 -1.46 33.92
N LEU A 22 2.43 -2.47 33.96
CA LEU A 22 3.87 -2.27 33.80
C LEU A 22 4.26 -2.12 32.33
N PRO A 23 5.23 -1.26 32.01
CA PRO A 23 5.66 -1.05 30.64
C PRO A 23 6.25 -2.33 30.05
N PHE A 24 5.82 -2.68 28.84
CA PHE A 24 6.39 -3.76 28.05
C PHE A 24 7.19 -3.17 26.89
N LYS A 25 8.41 -3.69 26.67
CA LYS A 25 9.31 -3.24 25.60
C LYS A 25 9.58 -4.38 24.63
N THR A 26 9.55 -4.06 23.34
CA THR A 26 9.96 -4.98 22.28
C THR A 26 10.62 -4.23 21.14
N THR A 27 11.28 -4.98 20.26
CA THR A 27 11.96 -4.46 19.09
C THR A 27 11.67 -5.31 17.86
N ILE A 28 11.71 -4.67 16.69
CA ILE A 28 11.81 -5.34 15.40
C ILE A 28 13.24 -5.18 14.92
N GLY A 29 13.89 -6.30 14.57
CA GLY A 29 15.27 -6.35 14.11
C GLY A 29 15.39 -6.61 12.61
N PRO A 30 16.59 -6.40 12.02
CA PRO A 30 16.81 -6.54 10.59
C PRO A 30 16.72 -7.99 10.10
N ASP A 31 16.93 -8.97 10.98
CA ASP A 31 16.94 -10.40 10.63
C ASP A 31 15.53 -10.96 10.38
N ALA A 32 14.51 -10.29 10.91
CA ALA A 32 13.11 -10.64 10.74
C ALA A 32 12.29 -9.35 10.56
N PRO A 33 12.39 -8.68 9.40
CA PRO A 33 11.70 -7.42 9.17
C PRO A 33 10.20 -7.66 9.00
N TRP A 34 9.42 -6.65 9.36
CA TRP A 34 7.99 -6.63 9.06
C TRP A 34 7.74 -6.10 7.64
N ILE A 35 6.96 -6.82 6.83
CA ILE A 35 6.65 -6.42 5.46
C ILE A 35 5.33 -5.65 5.42
N VAL A 36 5.38 -4.43 4.87
CA VAL A 36 4.22 -3.58 4.62
C VAL A 36 3.74 -3.84 3.19
N TYR A 37 2.80 -4.78 3.04
CA TYR A 37 2.31 -5.22 1.73
C TYR A 37 1.74 -4.10 0.87
N GLN A 38 1.12 -3.07 1.46
CA GLN A 38 0.63 -1.90 0.70
C GLN A 38 1.75 -1.23 -0.10
N VAL A 39 2.94 -1.07 0.48
CA VAL A 39 4.09 -0.46 -0.19
C VAL A 39 4.66 -1.38 -1.25
N GLN A 40 4.66 -2.69 -1.00
CA GLN A 40 5.07 -3.68 -2.00
C GLN A 40 4.14 -3.68 -3.22
N ASN A 41 2.82 -3.70 -2.97
CA ASN A 41 1.81 -3.69 -4.02
C ASN A 41 1.87 -2.39 -4.82
N ALA A 42 2.01 -1.24 -4.15
CA ALA A 42 2.22 0.04 -4.83
C ALA A 42 3.44 0.01 -5.75
N ALA A 43 4.57 -0.52 -5.25
CA ALA A 43 5.79 -0.66 -6.06
C ALA A 43 5.58 -1.56 -7.28
N ASN A 44 4.82 -2.66 -7.15
CA ASN A 44 4.51 -3.55 -8.27
C ASN A 44 3.68 -2.84 -9.35
N TYR A 45 2.66 -2.06 -8.99
CA TYR A 45 1.89 -1.28 -9.95
C TYR A 45 2.74 -0.21 -10.66
N LEU A 46 3.67 0.43 -9.93
CA LEU A 46 4.60 1.39 -10.54
C LEU A 46 5.57 0.73 -11.50
N LEU A 47 6.05 -0.47 -11.19
CA LEU A 47 6.91 -1.24 -12.07
C LEU A 47 6.16 -1.63 -13.36
N GLU A 48 4.91 -2.06 -13.25
CA GLU A 48 4.06 -2.36 -14.40
C GLU A 48 3.85 -1.13 -15.29
N ALA A 49 3.52 0.03 -14.68
CA ALA A 49 3.41 1.29 -15.41
C ALA A 49 4.70 1.66 -16.15
N HIS A 50 5.85 1.44 -15.52
CA HIS A 50 7.16 1.68 -16.13
C HIS A 50 7.43 0.74 -17.31
N THR A 51 7.13 -0.56 -17.18
CA THR A 51 7.25 -1.53 -18.27
C THR A 51 6.40 -1.12 -19.48
N ILE A 52 5.14 -0.71 -19.25
CA ILE A 52 4.27 -0.20 -20.31
C ILE A 52 4.90 0.99 -21.05
N VAL A 53 5.50 1.94 -20.32
CA VAL A 53 6.20 3.09 -20.93
C VAL A 53 7.38 2.63 -21.78
N CYS A 54 8.24 1.75 -21.24
CA CYS A 54 9.42 1.26 -21.95
C CYS A 54 9.04 0.51 -23.24
N ASP A 55 8.12 -0.44 -23.15
CA ASP A 55 7.69 -1.27 -24.27
C ASP A 55 7.04 -0.41 -25.35
N SER A 56 6.15 0.50 -24.96
CA SER A 56 5.48 1.43 -25.89
C SER A 56 6.48 2.38 -26.56
N THR A 57 7.46 2.88 -25.82
CA THR A 57 8.50 3.77 -26.38
C THR A 57 9.38 3.03 -27.38
N GLN A 58 9.74 1.78 -27.08
CA GLN A 58 10.52 0.93 -27.98
C GLN A 58 9.73 0.59 -29.25
N GLU A 59 8.46 0.24 -29.11
CA GLU A 59 7.56 -0.02 -30.25
C GLU A 59 7.46 1.21 -31.15
N LEU A 60 7.12 2.38 -30.59
CA LEU A 60 7.02 3.64 -31.33
C LEU A 60 8.34 4.03 -32.01
N THR A 61 9.48 3.83 -31.35
CA THR A 61 10.80 4.13 -31.93
C THR A 61 11.14 3.17 -33.07
N GLY A 62 10.87 1.87 -32.93
CA GLY A 62 11.08 0.88 -33.98
C GLY A 62 10.21 1.17 -35.21
N LEU A 63 8.96 1.58 -34.95
CA LEU A 63 8.03 2.02 -35.96
C LEU A 63 8.56 3.27 -36.72
N MET A 64 9.07 4.30 -36.03
CA MET A 64 9.61 5.51 -36.67
C MET A 64 10.85 5.27 -37.56
N ASN A 65 11.56 4.17 -37.35
CA ASN A 65 12.78 3.83 -38.08
C ASN A 65 12.57 2.88 -39.26
N ASP A 66 11.33 2.44 -39.53
CA ASP A 66 11.00 1.58 -40.68
C ASP A 66 10.52 2.44 -41.87
N PRO A 67 11.36 2.66 -42.91
CA PRO A 67 11.01 3.49 -44.06
C PRO A 67 9.91 2.89 -44.95
N ASN A 68 9.52 1.62 -44.74
CA ASN A 68 8.49 0.94 -45.53
C ASN A 68 7.13 0.84 -44.80
N ARG A 69 7.05 1.25 -43.53
CA ARG A 69 5.77 1.29 -42.82
C ARG A 69 5.15 2.67 -42.95
N GLU A 70 3.94 2.72 -43.50
CA GLU A 70 3.01 3.82 -43.29
C GLU A 70 2.57 3.81 -41.81
N LEU A 71 3.48 4.25 -40.94
CA LEU A 71 3.16 4.53 -39.55
C LEU A 71 2.07 5.59 -39.56
N TYR A 72 0.84 5.16 -39.30
CA TYR A 72 -0.28 6.08 -39.14
C TYR A 72 -0.63 6.84 -40.41
N SER A 73 -0.84 6.14 -41.55
CA SER A 73 -1.57 6.73 -42.69
C SER A 73 -2.94 7.30 -42.28
N HIS A 74 -3.44 6.93 -41.09
CA HIS A 74 -4.52 7.62 -40.38
C HIS A 74 -4.05 8.13 -39.00
N LEU A 75 -3.79 9.45 -38.91
CA LEU A 75 -3.47 10.19 -37.68
C LEU A 75 -4.36 9.83 -36.47
N GLU A 76 -5.61 9.46 -36.74
CA GLU A 76 -6.58 9.05 -35.71
C GLU A 76 -6.23 7.74 -35.01
N GLN A 77 -5.71 6.74 -35.74
CA GLN A 77 -5.37 5.44 -35.18
C GLN A 77 -4.13 5.53 -34.28
N GLY A 78 -3.14 6.36 -34.67
CA GLY A 78 -1.97 6.62 -33.83
C GLY A 78 -2.32 7.37 -32.55
N ARG A 79 -3.20 8.37 -32.65
CA ARG A 79 -3.76 9.07 -31.48
C ARG A 79 -4.45 8.09 -30.53
N GLU A 80 -5.35 7.27 -31.05
CA GLU A 80 -6.11 6.32 -30.23
C GLU A 80 -5.18 5.34 -29.51
N TYR A 81 -4.20 4.78 -30.21
CA TYR A 81 -3.20 3.89 -29.63
C TYR A 81 -2.42 4.55 -28.48
N VAL A 82 -1.94 5.78 -28.67
CA VAL A 82 -1.23 6.53 -27.62
C VAL A 82 -2.15 6.86 -26.44
N CYS A 83 -3.41 7.22 -26.69
CA CYS A 83 -4.40 7.44 -25.63
C CYS A 83 -4.65 6.15 -24.81
N GLN A 84 -4.74 4.99 -25.46
CA GLN A 84 -4.91 3.70 -24.79
C GLN A 84 -3.70 3.34 -23.92
N ILE A 85 -2.47 3.62 -24.39
CA ILE A 85 -1.25 3.45 -23.56
C ILE A 85 -1.32 4.33 -22.31
N MET A 86 -1.67 5.61 -22.49
CA MET A 86 -1.80 6.55 -21.37
C MET A 86 -2.85 6.09 -20.37
N ASP A 87 -3.98 5.57 -20.82
CA ASP A 87 -5.02 5.01 -19.95
C ASP A 87 -4.52 3.82 -19.11
N LYS A 88 -3.74 2.91 -19.71
CA LYS A 88 -3.13 1.78 -18.98
C LYS A 88 -2.12 2.25 -17.93
N ILE A 89 -1.29 3.24 -18.25
CA ILE A 89 -0.33 3.83 -17.30
C ILE A 89 -1.09 4.48 -16.15
N MET A 90 -2.09 5.31 -16.45
CA MET A 90 -2.91 6.01 -15.47
C MET A 90 -3.69 5.08 -14.55
N LEU A 91 -4.18 3.95 -15.08
CA LEU A 91 -4.82 2.90 -14.28
C LEU A 91 -3.87 2.34 -13.22
N ASN A 92 -2.65 1.99 -13.61
CA ASN A 92 -1.62 1.48 -12.68
C ASN A 92 -1.20 2.55 -11.65
N LEU A 93 -1.06 3.82 -12.07
CA LEU A 93 -0.78 4.92 -11.15
C LEU A 93 -1.89 5.09 -10.11
N ASN A 94 -3.16 4.98 -10.51
CA ASN A 94 -4.29 5.02 -9.58
C ASN A 94 -4.28 3.83 -8.63
N HIS A 95 -4.02 2.61 -9.12
CA HIS A 95 -3.90 1.45 -8.23
C HIS A 95 -2.75 1.60 -7.22
N ALA A 96 -1.59 2.10 -7.64
CA ALA A 96 -0.49 2.41 -6.74
C ALA A 96 -0.89 3.46 -5.69
N LYS A 97 -1.59 4.52 -6.11
CA LYS A 97 -2.12 5.56 -5.23
C LYS A 97 -3.08 4.99 -4.18
N ASP A 98 -4.02 4.15 -4.61
CA ASP A 98 -5.03 3.54 -3.74
C ASP A 98 -4.40 2.68 -2.64
N GLN A 99 -3.30 1.98 -2.93
CA GLN A 99 -2.56 1.24 -1.91
C GLN A 99 -1.98 2.14 -0.80
N LEU A 100 -1.64 3.39 -1.12
CA LEU A 100 -0.98 4.33 -0.20
C LEU A 100 -1.95 5.32 0.46
N VAL A 101 -3.13 5.53 -0.13
CA VAL A 101 -4.16 6.48 0.35
C VAL A 101 -5.30 5.76 1.07
N ARG A 102 -5.73 4.60 0.57
CA ARG A 102 -6.92 3.93 1.09
C ARG A 102 -6.51 2.79 2.01
N SER A 103 -6.44 3.09 3.31
CA SER A 103 -6.32 2.05 4.33
C SER A 103 -7.71 1.68 4.83
N GLU A 104 -8.29 0.59 4.35
CA GLU A 104 -9.36 -0.04 5.12
C GLU A 104 -8.70 -0.64 6.36
N ARG A 105 -9.13 -0.16 7.53
CA ARG A 105 -8.66 -0.73 8.78
C ARG A 105 -9.08 -2.19 8.82
N ARG A 106 -8.08 -3.08 8.92
CA ARG A 106 -8.32 -4.51 9.11
C ARG A 106 -9.17 -4.73 10.36
N THR A 107 -10.07 -5.71 10.29
CA THR A 107 -10.83 -6.12 11.46
C THR A 107 -9.89 -6.72 12.51
N LEU A 108 -10.32 -6.70 13.78
CA LEU A 108 -9.55 -7.32 14.86
C LEU A 108 -9.18 -8.78 14.54
N GLN A 109 -10.14 -9.53 13.99
CA GLN A 109 -9.94 -10.91 13.58
C GLN A 109 -8.83 -11.01 12.53
N GLN A 110 -8.88 -10.20 11.46
CA GLN A 110 -7.84 -10.17 10.43
C GLN A 110 -6.47 -9.86 11.03
N SER A 111 -6.37 -8.87 11.93
CA SER A 111 -5.12 -8.58 12.63
C SER A 111 -4.64 -9.74 13.53
N CYS A 112 -5.52 -10.61 13.99
CA CYS A 112 -5.15 -11.73 14.86
C CYS A 112 -4.82 -13.04 14.12
N THR A 113 -5.43 -13.28 12.95
CA THR A 113 -5.36 -14.58 12.24
C THR A 113 -4.69 -14.49 10.88
N GLU A 114 -4.70 -13.32 10.24
CA GLU A 114 -4.28 -13.15 8.86
C GLU A 114 -3.03 -12.24 8.81
N TYR A 115 -1.92 -12.78 8.31
CA TYR A 115 -0.74 -12.02 7.84
C TYR A 115 0.21 -11.39 8.87
N ILE A 116 -0.03 -11.48 10.18
CA ILE A 116 0.90 -10.91 11.16
C ILE A 116 1.98 -11.93 11.52
N ASN A 117 3.19 -11.74 10.96
CA ASN A 117 4.38 -12.45 11.43
C ASN A 117 4.75 -11.93 12.82
N MET A 118 4.05 -12.37 13.88
CA MET A 118 4.34 -11.98 15.26
C MET A 118 5.71 -12.48 15.75
N ASN A 119 6.41 -13.28 14.95
CA ASN A 119 7.75 -13.74 15.27
C ASN A 119 8.83 -12.70 14.96
N VAL A 120 8.48 -11.51 14.44
CA VAL A 120 9.44 -10.40 14.21
C VAL A 120 9.87 -9.71 15.52
N TYR A 121 9.08 -9.84 16.58
CA TYR A 121 9.27 -9.11 17.82
C TYR A 121 10.28 -9.78 18.76
N ARG A 122 11.18 -8.99 19.34
CA ARG A 122 12.18 -9.44 20.32
C ARG A 122 12.22 -8.49 21.52
N PRO A 123 11.83 -8.94 22.74
CA PRO A 123 11.18 -10.22 23.04
C PRO A 123 9.80 -10.37 22.34
N SER A 124 9.32 -11.60 22.21
CA SER A 124 8.00 -11.88 21.62
C SER A 124 6.88 -11.15 22.36
N LEU A 125 5.85 -10.75 21.62
CA LEU A 125 4.68 -10.10 22.21
C LEU A 125 3.94 -11.06 23.17
N PRO A 126 3.39 -10.54 24.29
CA PRO A 126 2.46 -11.32 25.11
C PRO A 126 1.18 -11.62 24.31
N ASP A 127 0.49 -12.72 24.64
CA ASP A 127 -0.72 -13.14 23.91
C ASP A 127 -1.84 -12.10 23.93
N GLY A 128 -1.87 -11.26 24.96
CA GLY A 128 -2.82 -10.17 25.10
C GLY A 128 -2.49 -8.92 24.27
N LEU A 129 -1.43 -8.92 23.45
CA LEU A 129 -1.02 -7.76 22.67
C LEU A 129 -0.85 -8.12 21.19
N VAL A 130 -1.60 -7.42 20.34
CA VAL A 130 -1.52 -7.53 18.89
C VAL A 130 -1.13 -6.19 18.30
N ILE A 131 -0.22 -6.21 17.33
CA ILE A 131 0.29 -5.01 16.67
C ILE A 131 0.16 -5.22 15.17
N ASP A 132 -0.42 -4.25 14.48
CA ASP A 132 -0.54 -4.19 13.03
C ASP A 132 0.05 -2.89 12.49
N PHE A 133 0.56 -2.94 11.26
CA PHE A 133 1.06 -1.78 10.53
C PHE A 133 0.33 -1.64 9.20
N ARG A 134 -0.19 -0.44 8.93
CA ARG A 134 -0.82 -0.05 7.68
C ARG A 134 -0.31 1.30 7.20
N VAL A 135 -0.48 1.61 5.92
CA VAL A 135 -0.22 2.94 5.36
C VAL A 135 -1.55 3.64 5.14
N ASP A 136 -1.66 4.90 5.56
CA ASP A 136 -2.83 5.76 5.36
C ASP A 136 -2.38 7.15 4.94
N TYR A 137 -2.87 7.65 3.80
CA TYR A 137 -2.44 8.93 3.20
C TYR A 137 -0.92 9.18 3.17
N GLY A 138 -0.12 8.13 2.93
CA GLY A 138 1.34 8.24 2.92
C GLY A 138 2.00 8.34 4.30
N SER A 139 1.24 8.16 5.39
CA SER A 139 1.74 7.95 6.75
C SER A 139 1.73 6.46 7.11
N LEU A 140 2.63 6.03 8.00
CA LEU A 140 2.61 4.69 8.58
C LEU A 140 1.77 4.72 9.87
N ILE A 141 0.67 3.99 9.89
CA ILE A 141 -0.16 3.81 11.08
C ILE A 141 0.21 2.49 11.74
N MET A 142 0.58 2.56 13.02
CA MET A 142 0.70 1.39 13.88
C MET A 142 -0.55 1.30 14.74
N THR A 143 -1.29 0.20 14.62
CA THR A 143 -2.42 -0.11 15.49
C THR A 143 -2.02 -1.14 16.50
N THR A 144 -2.37 -0.89 17.76
CA THR A 144 -2.15 -1.81 18.85
C THR A 144 -3.48 -2.18 19.48
N TYR A 145 -3.67 -3.47 19.72
CA TYR A 145 -4.86 -4.03 20.36
C TYR A 145 -4.44 -4.68 21.68
N ALA A 146 -4.98 -4.17 22.78
CA ALA A 146 -4.87 -4.81 24.09
C ALA A 146 -6.05 -5.75 24.28
N LEU A 147 -5.74 -6.99 24.61
CA LEU A 147 -6.67 -8.11 24.65
C LEU A 147 -6.66 -8.75 26.04
N SER A 148 -7.86 -8.99 26.59
CA SER A 148 -8.07 -9.76 27.81
C SER A 148 -8.63 -11.15 27.48
N PRO A 149 -8.11 -12.22 28.11
CA PRO A 149 -8.57 -13.57 27.83
C PRO A 149 -10.00 -13.79 28.32
N LEU A 150 -10.83 -14.42 27.49
CA LEU A 150 -12.14 -14.90 27.86
C LEU A 150 -12.05 -16.28 28.52
N THR A 151 -12.91 -16.53 29.52
CA THR A 151 -12.96 -17.81 30.23
C THR A 151 -13.50 -18.96 29.38
N SER A 152 -14.29 -18.65 28.36
CA SER A 152 -14.90 -19.63 27.46
C SER A 152 -15.11 -19.03 26.07
N ALA A 153 -15.17 -19.89 25.06
CA ALA A 153 -15.55 -19.47 23.70
C ALA A 153 -16.97 -18.88 23.69
N PRO A 154 -17.18 -17.71 23.05
CA PRO A 154 -18.51 -17.13 22.92
C PRO A 154 -19.35 -17.94 21.93
N VAL A 155 -20.65 -18.09 22.22
CA VAL A 155 -21.61 -18.76 21.32
C VAL A 155 -21.81 -17.95 20.03
N GLN A 156 -21.77 -16.62 20.13
CA GLN A 156 -21.76 -15.68 19.02
C GLN A 156 -20.70 -14.60 19.29
N PRO A 157 -19.58 -14.60 18.56
CA PRO A 157 -18.52 -13.61 18.72
C PRO A 157 -19.02 -12.20 18.44
N ARG A 158 -18.74 -11.27 19.36
CA ARG A 158 -18.96 -9.83 19.13
C ARG A 158 -17.81 -9.25 18.30
N ILE A 159 -18.01 -8.07 17.72
CA ILE A 159 -17.01 -7.37 16.88
C ILE A 159 -15.66 -7.17 17.60
N HIS A 160 -15.70 -6.98 18.93
CA HIS A 160 -14.51 -6.79 19.77
C HIS A 160 -13.96 -8.11 20.36
N GLN A 161 -14.47 -9.27 19.93
CA GLN A 161 -14.03 -10.58 20.40
C GLN A 161 -13.40 -11.35 19.24
N THR A 162 -12.28 -12.02 19.52
CA THR A 162 -11.54 -12.77 18.50
C THR A 162 -10.88 -13.99 19.10
N GLU A 163 -10.69 -15.01 18.28
CA GLU A 163 -9.76 -16.08 18.59
C GLU A 163 -8.34 -15.64 18.21
N HIS A 164 -7.39 -15.86 19.11
CA HIS A 164 -5.97 -15.64 18.87
C HIS A 164 -5.17 -16.76 19.53
N ARG A 165 -4.31 -17.46 18.77
CA ARG A 165 -3.49 -18.59 19.25
C ARG A 165 -4.29 -19.68 19.99
N GLY A 166 -5.50 -19.98 19.54
CA GLY A 166 -6.36 -21.02 20.12
C GLY A 166 -7.03 -20.63 21.44
N ARG A 167 -7.03 -19.34 21.80
CA ARG A 167 -7.77 -18.80 22.94
C ARG A 167 -8.66 -17.66 22.50
N TRP A 168 -9.76 -17.48 23.21
CA TRP A 168 -10.68 -16.38 22.97
C TRP A 168 -10.29 -15.17 23.79
N PHE A 169 -10.37 -14.01 23.16
CA PHE A 169 -10.04 -12.73 23.77
C PHE A 169 -11.13 -11.71 23.50
N GLU A 170 -11.25 -10.76 24.42
CA GLU A 170 -11.98 -9.50 24.24
C GLU A 170 -10.97 -8.36 24.11
N CYS A 171 -11.20 -7.46 23.17
CA CYS A 171 -10.38 -6.28 22.97
C CYS A 171 -10.82 -5.17 23.92
N ASP A 172 -9.95 -4.83 24.86
CA ASP A 172 -10.19 -3.80 25.88
C ASP A 172 -9.91 -2.40 25.33
N GLU A 173 -8.82 -2.29 24.56
CA GLU A 173 -8.29 -1.00 24.14
C GLU A 173 -7.63 -1.12 22.76
N VAL A 174 -7.83 -0.07 21.95
CA VAL A 174 -7.13 0.09 20.69
C VAL A 174 -6.47 1.47 20.64
N ILE A 175 -5.17 1.49 20.34
CA ILE A 175 -4.42 2.72 20.11
C ILE A 175 -3.85 2.70 18.69
N ASP A 176 -4.18 3.75 17.93
CA ASP A 176 -3.56 4.06 16.64
C ASP A 176 -2.48 5.12 16.85
N LEU A 177 -1.28 4.85 16.32
CA LEU A 177 -0.16 5.77 16.30
C LEU A 177 0.23 6.06 14.86
N GLU A 178 0.11 7.33 14.48
CA GLU A 178 0.53 7.81 13.17
C GLU A 178 2.02 8.21 13.20
N MET A 179 2.77 7.72 12.22
CA MET A 179 4.16 8.08 11.98
C MET A 179 4.31 8.62 10.57
N SER A 180 4.75 9.87 10.45
CA SER A 180 5.08 10.45 9.16
C SER A 180 6.34 9.77 8.59
N ILE A 181 6.22 9.25 7.36
CA ILE A 181 7.33 8.72 6.59
C ILE A 181 7.47 9.60 5.35
N PRO A 182 8.39 10.59 5.34
CA PRO A 182 8.49 11.57 4.25
C PRO A 182 8.58 10.94 2.87
N ALA A 183 9.32 9.84 2.74
CA ALA A 183 9.46 9.11 1.48
C ALA A 183 8.12 8.57 0.93
N LEU A 184 7.16 8.18 1.78
CA LEU A 184 5.84 7.72 1.34
C LEU A 184 4.98 8.90 0.85
N GLY A 185 5.01 10.02 1.58
CA GLY A 185 4.33 11.26 1.16
C GLY A 185 4.89 11.81 -0.16
N GLU A 186 6.22 11.85 -0.30
CA GLU A 186 6.89 12.23 -1.55
C GLU A 186 6.54 11.29 -2.71
N SER A 187 6.48 9.99 -2.45
CA SER A 187 6.08 9.01 -3.47
C SER A 187 4.65 9.25 -3.94
N LEU A 188 3.72 9.50 -3.01
CA LEU A 188 2.34 9.82 -3.33
C LEU A 188 2.22 11.11 -4.17
N ALA A 189 2.98 12.16 -3.82
CA ALA A 189 3.05 13.39 -4.60
C ALA A 189 3.58 13.15 -6.03
N ARG A 190 4.62 12.32 -6.18
CA ARG A 190 5.16 11.94 -7.50
C ARG A 190 4.15 11.15 -8.33
N ILE A 191 3.41 10.22 -7.73
CA ILE A 191 2.36 9.46 -8.41
C ILE A 191 1.30 10.40 -8.98
N ASN A 192 0.82 11.36 -8.18
CA ASN A 192 -0.15 12.36 -8.62
C ASN A 192 0.43 13.22 -9.77
N SER A 193 1.68 13.68 -9.65
CA SER A 193 2.33 14.44 -10.72
C SER A 193 2.45 13.64 -12.02
N CYS A 194 2.80 12.34 -11.96
CA CYS A 194 2.85 11.47 -13.13
C CYS A 194 1.46 11.32 -13.78
N TYR A 195 0.43 11.12 -12.95
CA TYR A 195 -0.95 11.02 -13.43
C TYR A 195 -1.40 12.28 -14.16
N GLU A 196 -1.15 13.46 -13.58
CA GLU A 196 -1.46 14.76 -14.18
C GLU A 196 -0.67 15.00 -15.48
N MET A 197 0.56 14.51 -15.59
CA MET A 197 1.32 14.56 -16.84
C MET A 197 0.68 13.71 -17.93
N CYS A 198 0.30 12.47 -17.62
CA CYS A 198 -0.41 11.59 -18.57
C CYS A 198 -1.75 12.21 -19.03
N GLN A 199 -2.55 12.73 -18.09
CA GLN A 199 -3.83 13.36 -18.42
C GLN A 199 -3.63 14.60 -19.32
N ARG A 200 -2.71 15.50 -18.96
CA ARG A 200 -2.40 16.68 -19.80
C ARG A 200 -1.92 16.29 -21.19
N PHE A 201 -1.13 15.24 -21.29
CA PHE A 201 -0.65 14.75 -22.58
C PHE A 201 -1.81 14.24 -23.46
N LYS A 202 -2.74 13.46 -22.88
CA LYS A 202 -3.97 13.03 -23.58
C LYS A 202 -4.82 14.21 -24.04
N ASP A 203 -5.04 15.19 -23.17
CA ASP A 203 -5.84 16.38 -23.48
C ASP A 203 -5.24 17.17 -24.64
N ASN A 204 -3.92 17.35 -24.63
CA ASN A 204 -3.19 18.00 -25.72
C ASN A 204 -3.33 17.24 -27.04
N LEU A 205 -3.13 15.91 -27.04
CA LEU A 205 -3.31 15.08 -28.24
C LEU A 205 -4.72 15.19 -28.83
N ASN A 206 -5.74 15.14 -27.98
CA ASN A 206 -7.13 15.27 -28.42
C ASN A 206 -7.44 16.69 -28.96
N SER A 207 -6.82 17.73 -28.40
CA SER A 207 -7.02 19.11 -28.85
C SER A 207 -6.40 19.42 -30.22
N LEU A 208 -5.31 18.72 -30.60
CA LEU A 208 -4.64 18.92 -31.89
C LEU A 208 -5.55 18.57 -33.07
N VAL A 209 -6.48 17.63 -32.87
CA VAL A 209 -7.47 17.20 -33.89
C VAL A 209 -8.46 18.32 -34.20
N ILE A 210 -8.91 19.06 -33.18
CA ILE A 210 -9.88 20.16 -33.35
C ILE A 210 -9.28 21.31 -34.18
N LYS A 211 -7.96 21.50 -34.11
CA LYS A 211 -7.26 22.56 -34.85
C LYS A 211 -6.87 22.16 -36.28
N GLY A 212 -6.74 20.86 -36.58
CA GLY A 212 -6.41 20.36 -37.92
C GLY A 212 -7.59 20.22 -38.89
N MET A 213 -8.83 20.33 -38.39
CA MET A 213 -10.06 20.27 -39.20
C MET A 213 -10.67 21.65 -39.51
N ARG A 214 -9.92 22.75 -39.34
CA ARG A 214 -10.32 24.12 -39.69
C ARG A 214 -9.43 24.70 -40.78
#